data_AF-A0A0Q6G311-F1
#
_entry.id   AF-A0A0Q6G311-F1
#
_cell.length_a   1.000
_cell.length_b   1.000
_cell.length_c   1.000
_cell.angle_alpha   90.00
_cell.angle_beta   90.00
_cell.angle_gamma   90.00
#
_symmetry.space_group_name_H-M   'P 1'
#
loop_
_entity.id
_entity.type
_entity.pdbx_description
1 polymer ?
#
loop_
_entity_poly.entity_id
_entity_poly.type
_entity_poly.pdbx_seq_one_letter_code
_entity_poly.pdbx_strand_id
1 'polypeptide(L)'
;MTAKKDILFVTDAECADRIGLTTEQFRGVLPVANKEGFPMKDPLFANRYYWPAVRAWLDRRYGIDGTDGPYVPDGLDGEENWK
;
A
#
# COMPACT_ATOMS: atom_id res chain seq x y z
N MET A 1 7.33 -21.97 12.26
CA MET A 1 6.74 -20.82 11.53
C MET A 1 7.22 -20.93 10.10
N THR A 2 6.37 -21.39 9.19
CA THR A 2 6.72 -21.55 7.78
C THR A 2 7.00 -20.15 7.22
N ALA A 3 8.23 -19.89 6.80
CA ALA A 3 8.56 -18.69 6.03
C ALA A 3 7.61 -18.66 4.83
N LYS A 4 6.60 -17.77 4.85
CA LYS A 4 5.74 -17.58 3.67
C LYS A 4 6.68 -17.21 2.54
N LYS A 5 6.66 -18.02 1.46
CA LYS A 5 7.37 -17.73 0.21
C LYS A 5 7.20 -16.24 -0.10
N ASP A 6 8.27 -15.60 -0.55
CA ASP A 6 8.30 -14.18 -0.94
C ASP A 6 7.43 -13.97 -2.19
N ILE A 7 6.11 -14.09 -2.00
CA ILE A 7 5.11 -13.95 -3.05
C ILE A 7 4.89 -12.46 -3.22
N LEU A 8 5.33 -11.96 -4.37
CA LEU A 8 5.27 -10.55 -4.72
C LEU A 8 3.87 -10.09 -5.11
N PHE A 9 3.06 -10.95 -5.71
CA PHE A 9 1.70 -10.61 -6.17
C PHE A 9 0.64 -11.33 -5.33
N VAL A 10 -0.14 -10.56 -4.59
CA VAL A 10 -1.01 -11.04 -3.52
C VAL A 10 -2.46 -10.67 -3.77
N THR A 11 -3.37 -11.57 -3.43
CA THR A 11 -4.82 -11.33 -3.42
C THR A 11 -5.23 -10.47 -2.21
N ASP A 12 -6.48 -10.01 -2.17
CA ASP A 12 -7.01 -9.27 -1.01
C ASP A 12 -6.90 -10.07 0.30
N ALA A 13 -7.18 -11.38 0.25
CA ALA A 13 -7.11 -12.26 1.42
C ALA A 13 -5.67 -12.46 1.89
N GLU A 14 -4.73 -12.63 0.96
CA GLU A 14 -3.31 -12.76 1.28
C GLU A 14 -2.67 -11.45 1.74
N CYS A 15 -3.18 -10.30 1.27
CA CYS A 15 -2.80 -8.99 1.77
C CYS A 15 -3.30 -8.80 3.20
N ALA A 16 -4.59 -9.10 3.44
CA ALA A 16 -5.23 -9.01 4.75
C ALA A 16 -4.52 -9.87 5.79
N ASP A 17 -4.24 -11.13 5.47
CA ASP A 17 -3.51 -12.04 6.36
C ASP A 17 -2.12 -11.48 6.74
N ARG A 18 -1.37 -10.92 5.79
CA ARG A 18 -0.02 -10.38 6.06
C ARG A 18 -0.03 -9.19 7.02
N ILE A 19 -1.07 -8.36 6.96
CA ILE A 19 -1.23 -7.20 7.86
C ILE A 19 -2.03 -7.53 9.12
N GLY A 20 -2.39 -8.81 9.32
CA GLY A 20 -3.12 -9.28 10.50
C GLY A 20 -4.61 -8.91 10.55
N LEU A 21 -5.22 -8.63 9.40
CA LEU A 21 -6.66 -8.32 9.28
C LEU A 21 -7.44 -9.51 8.69
N THR A 22 -8.73 -9.56 8.98
CA THR A 22 -9.64 -10.42 8.21
C THR A 22 -9.89 -9.81 6.82
N THR A 23 -10.24 -10.65 5.84
CA THR A 23 -10.58 -10.18 4.49
C THR A 23 -11.71 -9.15 4.50
N GLU A 24 -12.67 -9.27 5.41
CA GLU A 24 -13.78 -8.32 5.57
C GLU A 24 -13.32 -6.97 6.12
N GLN A 25 -12.45 -6.97 7.14
CA GLN A 25 -11.84 -5.76 7.66
C GLN A 25 -11.01 -5.06 6.59
N PHE A 26 -10.21 -5.82 5.84
CA PHE A 26 -9.43 -5.28 4.72
C PHE A 26 -10.31 -4.62 3.67
N ARG A 27 -11.41 -5.27 3.25
CA ARG A 27 -12.39 -4.69 2.32
C ARG A 27 -13.07 -3.44 2.88
N GLY A 28 -13.29 -3.37 4.18
CA GLY A 28 -13.84 -2.18 4.84
C GLY A 28 -12.89 -0.97 4.82
N VAL A 29 -11.58 -1.20 4.96
CA VAL A 29 -10.57 -0.12 4.96
C VAL A 29 -10.12 0.29 3.56
N LEU A 30 -10.23 -0.61 2.56
CA LEU A 30 -9.81 -0.35 1.18
C LEU A 30 -10.36 0.96 0.57
N PRO A 31 -11.64 1.34 0.73
CA PRO A 31 -12.16 2.59 0.19
C PRO A 31 -11.47 3.83 0.78
N VAL A 32 -11.08 3.78 2.05
CA VAL A 32 -10.35 4.87 2.71
C VAL A 32 -8.89 4.85 2.26
N ALA A 33 -8.26 3.68 2.29
CA ALA A 33 -6.87 3.51 1.87
C ALA A 33 -6.66 3.95 0.40
N ASN A 34 -7.59 3.61 -0.50
CA ASN A 34 -7.53 4.04 -1.91
C ASN A 34 -7.57 5.56 -2.06
N LYS A 35 -8.30 6.29 -1.21
CA LYS A 35 -8.29 7.77 -1.20
C LYS A 35 -6.94 8.32 -0.74
N GLU A 36 -6.24 7.60 0.12
CA GLU A 36 -4.89 7.92 0.61
C GLU A 36 -3.77 7.35 -0.31
N GLY A 37 -4.10 6.94 -1.54
CA GLY A 37 -3.12 6.48 -2.51
C GLY A 37 -2.64 5.03 -2.31
N PHE A 38 -3.47 4.16 -1.73
CA PHE A 38 -3.15 2.74 -1.61
C PHE A 38 -2.88 2.11 -3.00
N PRO A 39 -1.90 1.19 -3.12
CA PRO A 39 -1.55 0.58 -4.39
C PRO A 39 -2.73 -0.13 -5.07
N MET A 40 -2.89 0.11 -6.37
CA MET A 40 -3.92 -0.54 -7.18
C MET A 40 -3.50 -1.96 -7.60
N LYS A 41 -4.49 -2.76 -7.98
CA LYS A 41 -4.26 -4.10 -8.55
C LYS A 41 -3.69 -3.98 -9.96
N ASP A 42 -2.70 -4.81 -10.26
CA ASP A 42 -2.11 -4.86 -11.59
C ASP A 42 -2.89 -5.84 -12.50
N PRO A 43 -3.46 -5.37 -13.63
CA PRO A 43 -4.24 -6.22 -14.53
C PRO A 43 -3.39 -7.29 -15.24
N LEU A 44 -2.09 -7.07 -15.43
CA LEU A 44 -1.17 -8.04 -16.04
C LEU A 44 -0.86 -9.22 -15.11
N PHE A 45 -0.86 -8.98 -13.80
CA PHE A 45 -0.59 -10.00 -12.79
C PHE A 45 -1.88 -10.54 -12.15
N ALA A 46 -2.88 -10.80 -12.99
CA ALA A 46 -4.17 -11.38 -12.60
C ALA A 46 -4.94 -10.54 -11.55
N ASN A 47 -4.91 -9.21 -11.67
CA ASN A 47 -5.57 -8.27 -10.76
C ASN A 47 -5.13 -8.47 -9.30
N ARG A 48 -3.83 -8.57 -9.07
CA ARG A 48 -3.22 -8.73 -7.74
C ARG A 48 -2.48 -7.48 -7.30
N TYR A 49 -2.34 -7.33 -5.99
CA TYR A 49 -1.52 -6.28 -5.40
C TYR A 49 -0.06 -6.66 -5.46
N TYR A 50 0.80 -5.72 -5.82
CA TYR A 50 2.23 -5.86 -5.65
C TYR A 50 2.60 -5.59 -4.18
N TRP A 51 2.96 -6.63 -3.45
CA TRP A 51 3.22 -6.58 -2.01
C TRP A 51 4.31 -5.57 -1.62
N PRO A 52 5.44 -5.44 -2.33
CA PRO A 52 6.43 -4.41 -1.99
C PRO A 52 5.88 -2.99 -2.09
N ALA A 53 4.94 -2.69 -3.00
CA ALA A 53 4.28 -1.39 -3.04
C ALA A 53 3.33 -1.19 -1.85
N VAL A 54 2.58 -2.23 -1.46
CA VAL A 54 1.72 -2.19 -0.27
C VAL A 54 2.54 -1.95 0.99
N ARG A 55 3.68 -2.65 1.11
CA ARG A 55 4.62 -2.45 2.20
C ARG A 55 5.19 -1.03 2.21
N ALA A 56 5.64 -0.53 1.07
CA ALA A 56 6.18 0.83 0.98
C ALA A 56 5.14 1.90 1.38
N TRP A 57 3.87 1.72 0.99
CA TRP A 57 2.79 2.60 1.41
C TRP A 57 2.55 2.54 2.93
N LEU A 58 2.61 1.34 3.54
CA LEU A 58 2.54 1.18 4.99
C LEU A 58 3.75 1.83 5.69
N ASP A 59 4.96 1.54 5.21
CA ASP A 59 6.20 2.10 5.74
C ASP A 59 6.14 3.65 5.71
N ARG A 60 5.63 4.24 4.62
CA ARG A 60 5.36 5.69 4.53
C ARG A 60 4.31 6.18 5.50
N ARG A 61 3.21 5.46 5.66
CA ARG A 61 2.15 5.80 6.62
C ARG A 61 2.68 5.86 8.07
N TYR A 62 3.67 5.03 8.39
CA TYR A 62 4.27 4.93 9.72
C TYR A 62 5.63 5.64 9.85
N GLY A 63 6.07 6.40 8.83
CA GLY A 63 7.31 7.17 8.86
C GLY A 63 8.59 6.33 8.89
N ILE A 64 8.53 5.08 8.41
CA ILE A 64 9.65 4.13 8.40
C ILE A 64 10.58 4.37 7.21
N ASP A 65 10.08 4.89 6.09
CA ASP A 65 10.87 5.01 4.85
C ASP A 65 11.86 6.19 4.82
N GLY A 66 11.96 6.98 5.89
CA GLY A 66 12.92 8.07 6.00
C GLY A 66 12.65 9.27 5.06
N THR A 67 11.64 9.18 4.19
CA THR A 67 11.06 10.31 3.46
C THR A 67 10.02 10.99 4.37
N ASP A 68 10.48 11.85 5.26
CA ASP A 68 9.73 12.95 5.88
C ASP A 68 8.25 12.73 6.27
N GLY A 69 8.00 12.49 7.56
CA GLY A 69 6.81 12.97 8.28
C GLY A 69 5.43 12.38 7.93
N PRO A 70 4.42 12.56 8.82
CA PRO A 70 3.05 12.11 8.58
C PRO A 70 2.49 12.77 7.32
N TYR A 71 1.96 11.96 6.42
CA TYR A 71 1.20 12.32 5.22
C TYR A 71 0.42 13.63 5.39
N VAL A 72 0.99 14.73 4.90
CA VAL A 72 0.21 15.84 4.37
C VAL A 72 -0.43 15.34 3.08
N PRO A 73 -1.77 15.36 2.94
CA PRO A 73 -2.39 15.12 1.66
C PRO A 73 -1.91 16.22 0.72
N ASP A 74 -1.03 15.85 -0.21
CA ASP A 74 -0.59 16.68 -1.33
C ASP A 74 -1.80 16.93 -2.24
N GLY A 75 -2.64 17.87 -1.82
CA GLY A 75 -3.41 18.67 -2.73
C GLY A 75 -2.53 19.82 -3.15
N LEU A 76 -2.11 19.80 -4.42
CA LEU A 76 -1.63 20.96 -5.17
C LEU A 76 -0.42 21.70 -4.55
N ASP A 77 0.78 21.43 -5.04
CA ASP A 77 1.68 22.54 -5.37
C ASP A 77 2.49 22.24 -6.62
N GLY A 78 2.60 23.26 -7.47
CA GLY A 78 3.08 23.16 -8.85
C GLY A 78 4.58 22.90 -8.97
N GLU A 79 5.03 22.80 -10.21
CA GLU A 79 6.46 22.79 -10.57
C GLU A 79 7.21 23.98 -9.96
N GLU A 80 7.88 23.80 -8.83
CA GLU A 80 8.90 24.73 -8.37
C GLU A 80 10.20 24.46 -9.15
N ASN A 81 10.30 25.13 -10.29
CA ASN A 81 11.50 25.21 -11.13
C ASN A 81 12.64 25.87 -10.35
N TRP A 82 13.61 25.09 -9.88
CA TRP A 82 14.93 25.63 -9.49
C TRP A 82 16.04 25.07 -10.36
N LYS A 83 16.25 25.71 -11.52
CA LYS A 83 17.57 26.14 -12.02
C LYS A 83 17.45 27.01 -13.26
#